data_AF-A0A3N5Y2A0-F1
#
_entry.id   AF-A0A3N5Y2A0-F1
#
_cell.length_a   1.000
_cell.length_b   1.000
_cell.length_c   1.000
_cell.angle_alpha   90.00
_cell.angle_beta   90.00
_cell.angle_gamma   90.00
#
_symmetry.space_group_name_H-M   'P 1'
#
loop_
_entity.id
_entity.type
_entity.pdbx_description
1 polymer ?
#
loop_
_entity_poly.entity_id
_entity_poly.type
_entity_poly.pdbx_seq_one_letter_code
_entity_poly.pdbx_strand_id
1 'polypeptide(L)'
;MFFLFDKLPLLRSENGEEQRNVNLSANKSSKLGVSYEGNNWQLSVYHLYYSRYHDSIIFDPNRELLNPDAEGFDWINIKATRKYGIGQGQQTVGISFELKNLLDEQVYLLNDTPVFYPINTLPARQSRGVYVTASLSF
;
A
#
# COMPACT_ATOMS: atom_id res chain seq x y z
N MET A 1 -3.09 -17.19 10.53
CA MET A 1 -1.90 -16.32 10.59
C MET A 1 -1.26 -16.37 9.21
N PHE A 2 -1.21 -15.24 8.49
CA PHE A 2 -0.66 -15.17 7.14
C PHE A 2 0.47 -14.14 7.13
N PHE A 3 1.66 -14.58 6.72
CA PHE A 3 2.83 -13.73 6.54
C PHE A 3 3.12 -13.65 5.05
N LEU A 4 3.07 -12.44 4.48
CA LEU A 4 3.50 -12.21 3.10
C LEU A 4 4.72 -11.29 3.13
N PHE A 5 5.88 -11.87 2.89
CA PHE A 5 7.13 -11.15 2.70
C PHE A 5 7.37 -10.99 1.21
N ASP A 6 6.86 -9.91 0.62
CA ASP A 6 7.21 -9.57 -0.75
C ASP A 6 8.54 -8.84 -0.75
N LYS A 7 9.62 -9.58 -1.04
CA LYS A 7 10.85 -8.95 -1.51
C LYS A 7 10.57 -8.50 -2.94
N LEU A 8 10.45 -7.18 -3.16
CA LEU A 8 10.31 -6.66 -4.51
C LEU A 8 11.48 -7.15 -5.37
N PRO A 9 11.22 -7.63 -6.59
CA PRO A 9 12.25 -8.22 -7.43
C PRO A 9 13.32 -7.19 -7.76
N LEU A 10 14.59 -7.61 -7.70
CA LEU A 10 15.67 -6.92 -8.39
C LEU A 10 15.33 -6.94 -9.89
N LEU A 11 15.11 -5.78 -10.49
CA LEU A 11 14.90 -5.66 -11.92
C LEU A 11 16.22 -5.95 -12.63
N ARG A 12 16.22 -6.98 -13.46
CA ARG A 12 17.36 -7.33 -14.32
C ARG A 12 17.03 -6.85 -15.73
N SER A 13 17.87 -5.99 -16.29
CA SER A 13 17.74 -5.54 -17.68
C SER A 13 17.94 -6.73 -18.63
N GLU A 14 17.33 -6.69 -19.82
CA GLU A 14 17.60 -7.65 -20.91
C GLU A 14 19.09 -7.75 -21.24
N ASN A 15 19.85 -6.69 -20.98
CA ASN A 15 21.30 -6.63 -21.22
C ASN A 15 22.11 -7.34 -20.13
N GLY A 16 21.46 -8.00 -19.16
CA GLY A 16 22.12 -8.72 -18.07
C GLY A 16 22.69 -7.84 -16.97
N GLU A 17 22.65 -6.51 -17.13
CA GLU A 17 23.08 -5.55 -16.12
C GLU A 17 22.07 -5.49 -14.95
N GLU A 18 22.59 -5.63 -13.74
CA GLU A 18 21.84 -5.35 -12.53
C GLU A 18 21.69 -3.84 -12.36
N GLN A 19 20.53 -3.31 -12.72
CA GLN A 19 20.25 -1.90 -12.49
C GLN A 19 19.52 -1.74 -11.16
N ARG A 20 20.21 -1.13 -10.20
CA ARG A 20 19.62 -0.75 -8.92
C ARG A 20 18.94 0.60 -9.08
N ASN A 21 17.80 0.75 -8.41
CA ASN A 21 17.10 2.02 -8.26
C ASN A 21 16.56 2.64 -9.55
N VAL A 22 16.08 1.81 -10.49
CA VAL A 22 15.54 2.25 -11.79
C VAL A 22 14.03 2.49 -11.81
N ASN A 23 13.32 2.07 -10.76
CA ASN A 23 11.86 2.18 -10.69
C ASN A 23 11.46 3.09 -9.53
N LEU A 24 10.28 3.72 -9.59
CA LEU A 24 9.82 4.63 -8.54
C LEU A 24 9.21 3.89 -7.34
N SER A 25 9.81 2.76 -6.95
CA SER A 25 9.26 1.87 -5.91
C SER A 25 10.13 1.87 -4.65
N ALA A 26 9.51 1.57 -3.51
CA ALA A 26 10.25 1.40 -2.27
C ALA A 26 11.22 0.22 -2.41
N ASN A 27 12.44 0.36 -1.89
CA ASN A 27 13.44 -0.72 -1.91
C ASN A 27 12.98 -1.99 -1.19
N LYS A 28 12.17 -1.81 -0.15
CA LYS A 28 11.61 -2.88 0.66
C LYS A 28 10.19 -2.50 1.02
N SER A 29 9.29 -3.47 0.92
CA SER A 29 7.97 -3.40 1.50
C SER A 29 7.69 -4.68 2.28
N SER A 30 6.83 -4.59 3.28
CA SER A 30 6.36 -5.79 3.99
C SER A 30 4.94 -5.60 4.47
N LYS A 31 4.17 -6.70 4.44
CA LYS A 31 2.80 -6.73 4.95
C LYS A 31 2.67 -7.82 6.01
N LEU A 32 2.42 -7.40 7.24
CA LEU A 32 2.21 -8.31 8.37
C LEU A 32 0.77 -8.19 8.83
N GLY A 33 0.09 -9.33 9.02
CA GLY A 33 -1.33 -9.32 9.35
C GLY A 33 -1.75 -10.43 10.29
N VAL A 34 -2.63 -10.08 11.21
CA VAL A 34 -3.35 -11.04 12.05
C VAL A 34 -4.83 -10.93 11.74
N SER A 35 -5.48 -12.07 11.55
CA SER A 35 -6.92 -12.15 11.31
C SER A 35 -7.51 -13.18 12.25
N TYR A 36 -8.66 -12.85 12.80
CA TYR A 36 -9.50 -13.72 13.60
C TYR A 36 -10.85 -13.88 12.90
N GLU A 37 -11.32 -15.12 12.78
CA GLU A 37 -12.63 -15.45 12.22
C GLU A 37 -13.42 -16.27 13.24
N GLY A 38 -14.66 -15.85 13.50
CA GLY A 38 -15.55 -16.53 14.43
C GLY A 38 -16.95 -15.94 14.43
N ASN A 39 -17.98 -16.78 14.55
CA ASN A 39 -19.39 -16.39 14.65
C ASN A 39 -19.83 -15.39 13.56
N ASN A 40 -19.50 -15.68 12.30
CA ASN A 40 -19.75 -14.84 11.11
C ASN A 40 -19.05 -13.48 11.10
N TRP A 41 -18.15 -13.23 12.05
CA TRP A 41 -17.26 -12.09 12.06
C TRP A 41 -15.86 -12.46 11.58
N GLN A 42 -15.23 -11.52 10.90
CA GLN A 42 -13.82 -11.54 10.60
C GLN A 42 -13.22 -10.20 11.01
N LEU A 43 -12.26 -10.21 11.93
CA LEU A 43 -11.51 -9.03 12.33
C LEU A 43 -10.07 -9.21 11.87
N SER A 44 -9.53 -8.21 11.18
CA SER A 44 -8.16 -8.24 10.67
C SER A 44 -7.45 -6.95 11.03
N VAL A 45 -6.23 -7.08 11.53
CA VAL A 45 -5.31 -5.96 11.70
C VAL A 45 -4.09 -6.27 10.85
N TYR A 46 -3.67 -5.30 10.05
CA TYR A 46 -2.47 -5.47 9.25
C TYR A 46 -1.64 -4.20 9.23
N HIS A 47 -0.33 -4.42 9.29
CA HIS A 47 0.72 -3.43 9.20
C HIS A 47 1.37 -3.51 7.82
N LEU A 48 1.50 -2.38 7.17
CA LEU A 48 2.24 -2.20 5.94
C LEU A 48 3.45 -1.33 6.26
N TYR A 49 4.63 -1.80 5.92
CA TYR A 49 5.85 -1.00 5.98
C TYR A 49 6.38 -0.80 4.56
N TYR A 50 6.78 0.43 4.27
CA TYR A 50 7.50 0.79 3.06
C TYR A 50 8.77 1.53 3.47
N SER A 51 9.93 1.04 3.00
CA SER A 51 11.18 1.78 3.19
C SER A 51 11.17 3.08 2.37
N ARG A 52 12.10 3.98 2.69
CA ARG A 52 12.39 5.17 1.88
C ARG A 52 12.44 4.82 0.39
N TYR A 53 11.75 5.61 -0.41
CA TYR A 53 11.80 5.51 -1.85
C TYR A 53 13.11 6.13 -2.34
N HIS A 54 13.76 5.49 -3.31
CA HIS A 54 14.94 6.08 -3.94
C HIS A 54 14.50 6.96 -5.12
N ASP A 55 15.19 8.07 -5.33
CA ASP A 55 14.99 8.85 -6.55
C ASP A 55 15.68 8.13 -7.73
N SER A 56 15.01 8.08 -8.88
CA SER A 56 15.57 7.51 -10.11
C SER A 56 16.27 8.63 -10.88
N ILE A 57 17.46 9.05 -10.42
CA ILE A 57 18.26 10.13 -11.04
C ILE A 57 18.76 9.74 -12.46
N ILE A 58 18.62 8.46 -12.85
CA ILE A 58 19.09 7.94 -14.15
C ILE A 58 18.39 8.62 -15.34
N PHE A 59 17.15 9.12 -15.18
CA PHE A 59 16.41 9.75 -16.28
C PHE A 59 16.73 11.24 -16.49
N ASP A 60 17.24 11.96 -15.48
CA ASP A 60 17.65 13.36 -15.61
C ASP A 60 18.69 13.76 -14.53
N PRO A 61 20.00 13.68 -14.84
CA PRO A 61 21.06 14.00 -13.89
C PRO A 61 21.20 15.49 -13.57
N ASN A 62 20.49 16.38 -14.29
CA ASN A 62 20.55 17.84 -14.08
C ASN A 62 19.41 18.38 -13.20
N ARG A 63 18.58 17.50 -12.64
CA ARG A 63 17.43 17.90 -11.84
C ARG A 63 17.85 18.47 -10.48
N GLU A 64 17.43 19.70 -10.18
CA GLU A 64 17.51 20.25 -8.82
C GLU A 64 16.43 19.62 -7.93
N LEU A 65 16.83 19.13 -6.75
CA LEU A 65 15.90 18.55 -5.78
C LEU A 65 15.07 19.66 -5.15
N LEU A 66 13.81 19.82 -5.56
CA LEU A 66 12.95 20.93 -5.13
C LEU A 66 12.06 20.60 -3.92
N ASN A 67 11.92 19.33 -3.57
CA ASN A 67 11.21 18.88 -2.37
C ASN A 67 11.95 17.70 -1.72
N PRO A 68 11.76 17.50 -0.40
CA PRO A 68 12.46 16.46 0.34
C PRO A 68 12.16 15.06 -0.22
N ASP A 69 13.13 14.16 -0.05
CA ASP A 69 13.01 12.76 -0.43
C ASP A 69 11.77 12.12 0.22
N ALA A 70 11.12 11.22 -0.51
CA ALA A 70 9.99 10.45 0.03
C ALA A 70 10.47 9.49 1.13
N GLU A 71 10.14 9.81 2.39
CA GLU A 71 10.48 8.99 3.55
C GLU A 71 9.77 7.64 3.52
N GLY A 72 10.31 6.68 4.29
CA GLY A 72 9.60 5.43 4.54
C GLY A 72 8.40 5.68 5.44
N PHE A 73 7.39 4.81 5.36
CA PHE A 73 6.17 4.97 6.14
C PHE A 73 5.60 3.63 6.60
N ASP A 74 4.80 3.72 7.67
CA ASP A 74 4.12 2.61 8.31
C ASP A 74 2.62 2.85 8.33
N TRP A 75 1.83 1.91 7.81
CA TRP A 75 0.38 1.96 7.91
C TRP A 75 -0.15 0.82 8.73
N ILE A 76 -0.88 1.15 9.79
CA ILE A 76 -1.72 0.20 10.52
C ILE A 76 -3.15 0.35 10.02
N ASN A 77 -3.73 -0.76 9.57
CA ASN A 77 -5.07 -0.83 9.04
C ASN A 77 -5.89 -1.86 9.83
N ILE A 78 -7.16 -1.55 10.04
CA ILE A 78 -8.10 -2.42 10.75
C ILE A 78 -9.29 -2.68 9.83
N LYS A 79 -9.67 -3.94 9.68
CA LYS A 79 -10.84 -4.36 8.89
C LYS A 79 -11.72 -5.30 9.70
N ALA A 80 -12.99 -4.95 9.83
CA ALA A 80 -14.00 -5.80 10.42
C ALA A 80 -15.04 -6.14 9.35
N THR A 81 -15.36 -7.42 9.20
CA THR A 81 -16.37 -7.90 8.27
C THR A 81 -17.36 -8.79 9.01
N ARG A 82 -18.66 -8.62 8.73
CA ARG A 82 -19.72 -9.50 9.22
C ARG A 82 -20.52 -10.06 8.07
N LYS A 83 -20.77 -11.36 8.11
CA LYS A 83 -21.59 -12.08 7.14
C LYS A 83 -22.96 -12.40 7.74
N TYR A 84 -24.00 -12.33 6.92
CA TYR A 84 -25.38 -12.63 7.26
C TYR A 84 -25.95 -13.57 6.22
N GLY A 85 -26.45 -14.74 6.63
CA GLY A 85 -27.17 -15.64 5.75
C GLY A 85 -28.58 -15.11 5.46
N ILE A 86 -29.01 -15.15 4.20
CA ILE A 86 -30.35 -14.77 3.74
C ILE A 86 -30.91 -15.92 2.89
N GLY A 87 -32.23 -16.12 2.92
CA GLY A 87 -32.92 -17.11 2.06
C GLY A 87 -32.47 -18.55 2.30
N GLN A 88 -32.87 -19.15 3.43
CA GLN A 88 -32.48 -20.51 3.86
C GLN A 88 -30.97 -20.80 3.85
N GLY A 89 -30.12 -19.76 3.81
CA GLY A 89 -28.65 -19.90 3.77
C GLY A 89 -28.06 -20.05 2.38
N GLN A 90 -28.85 -19.93 1.31
CA GLN A 90 -28.34 -19.95 -0.06
C GLN A 90 -27.65 -18.65 -0.46
N GLN A 91 -27.93 -17.53 0.22
CA GLN A 91 -27.31 -16.24 -0.06
C GLN A 91 -26.61 -15.71 1.19
N THR A 92 -25.51 -15.00 1.00
CA THR A 92 -24.78 -14.34 2.08
C THR A 92 -24.57 -12.87 1.78
N VAL A 93 -24.96 -11.99 2.71
CA VAL A 93 -24.61 -10.57 2.69
C VAL A 93 -23.45 -10.32 3.64
N GLY A 94 -22.38 -9.73 3.11
CA GLY A 94 -21.24 -9.25 3.88
C GLY A 94 -21.29 -7.74 4.04
N ILE A 95 -21.07 -7.24 5.24
CA ILE A 95 -20.80 -5.82 5.52
C ILE A 95 -19.39 -5.72 6.07
N SER A 96 -18.55 -4.89 5.47
CA SER A 96 -17.18 -4.65 5.88
C SER A 96 -16.98 -3.18 6.22
N PHE A 97 -16.29 -2.93 7.34
CA PHE A 97 -15.74 -1.65 7.74
C PHE A 97 -14.22 -1.74 7.73
N GLU A 98 -13.56 -0.79 7.09
CA GLU A 98 -12.10 -0.73 7.03
C GLU A 98 -11.62 0.67 7.38
N LEU A 99 -10.77 0.77 8.40
CA LEU A 99 -10.06 1.99 8.78
C LEU A 99 -8.62 1.86 8.27
N LYS A 100 -8.26 2.73 7.34
CA LYS A 100 -6.92 2.79 6.75
C LYS A 100 -6.11 3.92 7.34
N ASN A 101 -4.80 3.69 7.41
CA ASN A 101 -3.80 4.63 7.92
C ASN A 101 -4.19 5.15 9.31
N LEU A 102 -4.34 4.22 10.28
CA LEU A 102 -4.73 4.55 11.66
C LEU A 102 -3.78 5.56 12.31
N LEU A 103 -2.49 5.50 11.95
CA LEU A 103 -1.43 6.38 12.42
C LEU A 103 -1.49 7.79 11.83
N ASP A 104 -2.33 8.02 10.81
CA ASP A 104 -2.48 9.30 10.10
C ASP A 104 -1.18 9.78 9.44
N GLU A 105 -0.36 8.84 8.98
CA GLU A 105 0.91 9.12 8.30
C GLU A 105 0.67 9.89 7.01
N GLN A 106 1.42 10.96 6.81
CA GLN A 106 1.40 11.73 5.56
C GLN A 106 2.43 11.14 4.59
N VAL A 107 1.95 10.39 3.60
CA VAL A 107 2.82 9.68 2.65
C VAL A 107 3.07 10.51 1.41
N TYR A 108 4.32 10.90 1.19
CA TYR A 108 4.77 11.53 -0.05
C TYR A 108 5.18 10.45 -1.05
N LEU A 109 4.50 10.39 -2.19
CA LEU A 109 4.84 9.43 -3.25
C LEU A 109 5.83 10.08 -4.21
N LEU A 110 6.68 9.28 -4.85
CA LEU A 110 7.51 9.77 -5.94
C LEU A 110 6.63 10.31 -7.08
N ASN A 111 7.08 11.39 -7.72
CA ASN A 111 6.47 11.89 -8.93
C ASN A 111 6.98 11.10 -10.15
N ASP A 112 6.08 10.37 -10.80
CA ASP A 112 6.33 9.60 -12.03
C ASP A 112 6.23 10.42 -13.32
N THR A 113 5.95 11.71 -13.19
CA THR A 113 5.90 12.67 -14.30
C THR A 113 6.93 13.81 -14.16
N PRO A 114 8.22 13.51 -13.90
CA PRO A 114 9.22 14.55 -13.61
C PRO A 114 9.46 15.51 -14.78
N VAL A 115 9.18 15.09 -16.03
CA VAL A 115 9.38 15.90 -17.25
C VAL A 115 8.51 17.15 -17.28
N PHE A 116 7.33 17.15 -16.63
CA PHE A 116 6.39 18.28 -16.66
C PHE A 116 6.35 19.09 -15.37
N TYR A 117 6.83 18.52 -14.27
CA TYR A 117 6.78 19.18 -12.97
C TYR A 117 8.12 19.06 -12.25
N PRO A 118 8.72 20.19 -11.84
CA PRO A 118 10.00 20.18 -11.15
C PRO A 118 9.77 19.84 -9.66
N ILE A 119 9.09 18.74 -9.36
CA ILE A 119 8.82 18.26 -8.00
C ILE A 119 9.14 16.78 -7.87
N ASN A 120 9.96 16.41 -6.89
CA ASN A 120 10.45 15.03 -6.72
C ASN A 120 9.37 14.10 -6.16
N THR A 121 8.53 14.65 -5.31
CA THR A 121 7.46 13.95 -4.61
C THR A 121 6.13 14.63 -4.82
N LEU A 122 5.06 13.85 -4.96
CA LEU A 122 3.68 14.32 -4.98
C LEU A 122 3.16 14.43 -3.54
N PRO A 123 2.46 15.53 -3.19
CA PRO A 123 1.87 15.70 -1.87
C PRO A 123 0.90 14.57 -1.55
N ALA A 124 0.74 14.29 -0.25
CA ALA A 124 0.14 13.07 0.24
C ALA A 124 -1.24 12.77 -0.38
N ARG A 125 -1.33 11.63 -1.07
CA ARG A 125 -2.58 11.18 -1.71
C ARG A 125 -3.50 10.40 -0.77
N GLN A 126 -3.01 9.93 0.38
CA GLN A 126 -3.79 9.07 1.29
C GLN A 126 -3.55 9.42 2.76
N SER A 127 -4.46 10.20 3.34
CA SER A 127 -4.61 10.41 4.79
C SER A 127 -5.47 9.29 5.43
N ARG A 128 -5.69 9.35 6.74
CA ARG A 128 -6.58 8.40 7.42
C ARG A 128 -7.98 8.36 6.78
N GLY A 129 -8.45 7.16 6.45
CA GLY A 129 -9.70 6.97 5.71
C GLY A 129 -10.55 5.83 6.26
N VAL A 130 -11.88 5.99 6.20
CA VAL A 130 -12.86 4.97 6.58
C VAL A 130 -13.63 4.52 5.35
N TYR A 131 -13.73 3.20 5.17
CA TYR A 131 -14.40 2.58 4.04
C TYR A 131 -15.47 1.61 4.54
N VAL A 132 -16.63 1.66 3.90
CA VAL A 132 -17.73 0.71 4.14
C VAL A 132 -18.02 0.00 2.82
N THR A 133 -18.09 -1.32 2.87
CA THR A 133 -18.36 -2.16 1.70
C THR A 133 -19.47 -3.15 2.02
N ALA A 134 -20.47 -3.22 1.16
CA ALA A 134 -21.48 -4.27 1.19
C ALA A 134 -21.24 -5.23 0.01
N SER A 135 -21.36 -6.52 0.24
CA SER A 135 -21.20 -7.57 -0.77
C SER A 135 -22.32 -8.59 -0.68
N LEU A 136 -22.85 -9.02 -1.81
CA LEU A 136 -23.81 -10.12 -1.91
C LEU A 136 -23.13 -11.31 -2.60
N SER A 137 -23.28 -12.50 -2.03
CA SER A 137 -22.81 -13.76 -2.60
C SER A 137 -23.97 -14.74 -2.73
N PHE A 138 -24.02 -15.45 -3.85
CA PHE A 138 -25.03 -16.44 -4.24
C PHE A 138 -24.43 -17.84 -4.25
#